data_AF-A0A0M3HIR6-F1
#
_entry.id   AF-A0A0M3HIR6-F1
#
_cell.length_a   1.000
_cell.length_b   1.000
_cell.length_c   1.000
_cell.angle_alpha   90.00
_cell.angle_beta   90.00
_cell.angle_gamma   90.00
#
_symmetry.space_group_name_H-M   'P 1'
#
loop_
_entity.id
_entity.type
_entity.pdbx_description
1 polymer ?
#
loop_
_entity_poly.entity_id
_entity_poly.type
_entity_poly.pdbx_seq_one_letter_code
_entity_poly.pdbx_strand_id
1 'polypeptide(L)'
;VNLATADISEGIPKAFDIPRRKDEFLEYANANPDLIWVQKSNEHRGIHVRKIEELDLNEAGTFVQQFVANPLLIDGRKFDIGIYTVITSVSPLRVYVYENDVLLRFCSKVYNPFDAEDIGKYVVGDNYTPTWEVCCLMNP
;
A
#
# COMPACT_ATOMS: atom_id res chain seq x y z
N VAL A 1 -3.37 10.72 11.25
CA VAL A 1 -2.31 9.72 11.57
C VAL A 1 -1.19 9.97 10.57
N ASN A 2 -0.02 10.39 11.03
CA ASN A 2 1.11 10.75 10.16
C ASN A 2 1.77 9.44 9.68
N LEU A 3 1.14 8.78 8.69
CA LEU A 3 1.60 7.50 8.16
C LEU A 3 2.80 7.77 7.25
N ALA A 4 4.01 7.59 7.79
CA ALA A 4 5.31 7.64 7.10
C ALA A 4 5.93 9.02 6.83
N THR A 5 6.00 9.89 7.84
CA THR A 5 6.90 11.07 7.83
C THR A 5 8.18 10.90 8.66
N ALA A 6 8.37 9.74 9.30
CA ALA A 6 9.62 9.44 10.01
C ALA A 6 10.69 8.96 9.02
N ASP A 7 11.90 9.51 9.11
CA ASP A 7 13.09 9.18 8.31
C ASP A 7 13.64 7.75 8.53
N ILE A 8 12.78 6.80 8.89
CA ILE A 8 13.08 5.37 8.90
C ILE A 8 13.02 4.92 7.43
N SER A 9 14.15 5.03 6.73
CA SER A 9 14.18 5.28 5.28
C SER A 9 14.27 4.03 4.40
N GLU A 10 14.48 2.84 4.97
CA GLU A 10 14.68 1.62 4.18
C GLU A 10 13.40 0.78 4.13
N GLY A 11 12.95 0.47 2.91
CA GLY A 11 11.80 -0.42 2.65
C GLY A 11 10.41 0.23 2.75
N ILE A 12 10.29 1.51 3.13
CA ILE A 12 9.00 2.22 3.19
C ILE A 12 8.80 3.08 1.93
N PRO A 13 7.75 2.87 1.12
CA PRO A 13 7.45 3.72 -0.03
C PRO A 13 7.21 5.17 0.38
N LYS A 14 7.88 6.11 -0.31
CA LYS A 14 7.75 7.56 -0.02
C LYS A 14 6.31 8.03 -0.20
N ALA A 15 5.85 8.85 0.74
CA ALA A 15 4.50 9.42 0.75
C ALA A 15 4.53 10.92 1.07
N PHE A 16 3.57 11.65 0.49
CA PHE A 16 3.46 13.09 0.55
C PHE A 16 2.00 13.47 0.81
N ASP A 17 1.77 14.27 1.86
CA ASP A 17 0.45 14.84 2.15
C ASP A 17 0.16 15.97 1.16
N ILE A 18 -0.97 15.89 0.46
CA ILE A 18 -1.37 16.89 -0.53
C ILE A 18 -2.50 17.77 0.02
N PRO A 19 -2.49 19.09 -0.23
CA PRO A 19 -1.50 19.86 -1.01
C PRO A 19 -0.26 20.30 -0.23
N ARG A 20 -0.15 19.97 1.08
CA ARG A 20 0.87 20.53 1.99
C ARG A 20 2.32 20.32 1.55
N ARG A 21 2.65 19.16 0.98
CA ARG A 21 4.00 18.76 0.54
C ARG A 21 4.09 18.60 -0.99
N LYS A 22 3.28 19.36 -1.73
CA LYS A 22 3.22 19.30 -3.19
C LYS A 22 4.57 19.56 -3.86
N ASP A 23 5.29 20.59 -3.44
CA ASP A 23 6.57 20.96 -4.07
C ASP A 23 7.64 19.88 -3.85
N GLU A 24 7.72 19.34 -2.63
CA GLU A 24 8.60 18.20 -2.31
C GLU A 24 8.25 16.95 -3.12
N PHE A 25 6.95 16.67 -3.31
CA PHE A 25 6.47 15.59 -4.16
C PHE A 25 6.92 15.78 -5.62
N LEU A 26 6.72 16.97 -6.18
CA LEU A 26 7.08 17.27 -7.57
C LEU A 26 8.58 17.16 -7.80
N GLU A 27 9.40 17.68 -6.88
CA GLU A 27 10.86 17.53 -6.96
C GLU A 27 11.28 16.05 -6.96
N TYR A 28 10.74 15.26 -6.04
CA TYR A 28 11.04 13.83 -5.97
C TYR A 28 10.54 13.06 -7.20
N ALA A 29 9.34 13.35 -7.68
CA ALA A 29 8.76 12.67 -8.84
C ALA A 29 9.50 13.03 -10.13
N ASN A 30 9.92 14.29 -10.31
CA ASN A 30 10.74 14.72 -11.45
C ASN A 30 12.11 14.05 -11.45
N ALA A 31 12.69 13.80 -10.28
CA ALA A 31 13.95 13.05 -10.16
C ALA A 31 13.79 11.54 -10.43
N ASN A 32 12.56 11.02 -10.44
CA ASN A 32 12.24 9.60 -10.58
C ASN A 32 11.07 9.36 -11.57
N PRO A 33 11.25 9.65 -12.87
CA PRO A 33 10.16 9.69 -13.86
C PRO A 33 9.51 8.33 -14.14
N ASP A 34 10.21 7.22 -13.87
CA ASP A 34 9.68 5.87 -14.08
C ASP A 34 8.77 5.38 -12.95
N LEU A 35 8.64 6.15 -11.86
CA LEU A 35 7.78 5.79 -10.74
C LEU A 35 6.31 6.03 -11.05
N ILE A 36 5.49 5.10 -10.59
CA ILE A 36 4.03 5.19 -10.62
C ILE A 36 3.55 5.54 -9.21
N TRP A 37 2.43 6.24 -9.13
CA TRP A 37 1.91 6.79 -7.89
C TRP A 37 0.55 6.21 -7.57
N VAL A 38 0.24 6.10 -6.28
CA VAL A 38 -1.12 5.87 -5.79
C VAL A 38 -1.61 7.13 -5.09
N GLN A 39 -2.77 7.63 -5.51
CA GLN A 39 -3.49 8.69 -4.80
C GLN A 39 -4.68 8.08 -4.08
N LYS A 40 -4.87 8.48 -2.82
CA LYS A 40 -6.05 8.10 -2.03
C LYS A 40 -6.40 9.18 -1.01
N SER A 41 -7.64 9.20 -0.58
CA SER A 41 -8.08 10.08 0.50
C SER A 41 -7.52 9.62 1.83
N ASN A 42 -7.45 10.53 2.81
CA ASN A 42 -7.05 10.22 4.19
C ASN A 42 -7.93 9.15 4.88
N GLU A 43 -9.12 8.86 4.32
CA GLU A 43 -10.02 7.80 4.78
C GLU A 43 -9.78 6.45 4.07
N HIS A 44 -8.68 6.33 3.32
CA HIS A 44 -8.34 5.15 2.51
C HIS A 44 -9.37 4.82 1.41
N ARG A 45 -10.09 5.83 0.92
CA ARG A 45 -11.04 5.70 -0.21
C ARG A 45 -10.43 6.27 -1.49
N GLY A 46 -11.02 5.90 -2.64
CA GLY A 46 -10.63 6.44 -3.94
C GLY A 46 -9.20 6.07 -4.35
N ILE A 47 -8.77 4.85 -4.05
CA ILE A 47 -7.41 4.38 -4.32
C ILE A 47 -7.23 4.15 -5.83
N HIS A 48 -6.49 5.05 -6.47
CA HIS A 48 -6.17 4.94 -7.90
C HIS A 48 -4.68 4.99 -8.12
N VAL A 49 -4.18 4.08 -8.94
CA VAL A 49 -2.83 4.15 -9.48
C VAL A 49 -2.86 5.10 -10.68
N ARG A 50 -2.01 6.11 -10.66
CA ARG A 50 -2.00 7.21 -11.63
C ARG A 50 -0.56 7.62 -11.96
N LYS A 51 -0.36 8.12 -13.17
CA LYS A 51 0.87 8.84 -13.50
C LYS A 51 0.82 10.26 -12.93
N ILE A 52 1.99 10.91 -12.85
CA ILE A 52 2.09 12.25 -12.26
C ILE A 52 1.17 13.27 -12.94
N GLU A 53 0.96 13.16 -14.25
CA GLU A 53 0.14 14.07 -15.04
C GLU A 53 -1.37 13.94 -14.76
N GLU A 54 -1.78 12.84 -14.15
CA GLU A 54 -3.18 12.51 -13.88
C GLU A 54 -3.58 12.76 -12.40
N LEU A 55 -2.63 13.17 -11.55
CA LEU A 55 -2.86 13.41 -10.12
C LEU A 55 -3.50 14.77 -9.87
N ASP A 56 -4.52 14.83 -9.00
CA ASP A 56 -5.02 16.10 -8.47
C ASP A 56 -4.18 16.51 -7.26
N LEU A 57 -3.21 17.39 -7.48
CA LEU A 57 -2.31 17.87 -6.43
C LEU A 57 -2.86 19.08 -5.65
N ASN A 58 -4.11 19.47 -5.87
CA ASN A 58 -4.74 20.59 -5.16
C ASN A 58 -5.88 20.11 -4.24
N GLU A 59 -6.37 18.88 -4.43
CA GLU A 59 -7.40 18.29 -3.57
C GLU A 59 -6.89 18.10 -2.14
N ALA A 60 -7.53 18.80 -1.21
CA ALA A 60 -7.22 18.71 0.21
C ALA A 60 -7.64 17.35 0.79
N GLY A 61 -6.84 16.85 1.74
CA GLY A 61 -7.14 15.59 2.43
C GLY A 61 -6.83 14.34 1.60
N THR A 62 -6.02 14.50 0.56
CA THR A 62 -5.45 13.38 -0.20
C THR A 62 -3.97 13.20 0.13
N PHE A 63 -3.46 12.03 -0.20
CA PHE A 63 -2.04 11.75 -0.16
C PHE A 63 -1.62 10.97 -1.37
N VAL A 64 -0.38 11.22 -1.77
CA VAL A 64 0.28 10.57 -2.89
C VAL A 64 1.42 9.72 -2.34
N GLN A 65 1.46 8.45 -2.72
CA GLN A 65 2.48 7.51 -2.28
C GLN A 65 3.07 6.77 -3.49
N GLN A 66 4.36 6.49 -3.44
CA GLN A 66 5.03 5.67 -4.45
C GLN A 66 4.35 4.29 -4.51
N PHE A 67 3.93 3.87 -5.70
CA PHE A 67 3.34 2.57 -5.91
C PHE A 67 4.42 1.48 -5.99
N VAL A 68 4.21 0.39 -5.26
CA VAL A 68 5.06 -0.81 -5.35
C VAL A 68 4.68 -1.59 -6.61
N ALA A 69 5.31 -1.24 -7.73
CA ALA A 69 4.95 -1.75 -9.06
C ALA A 69 5.35 -3.22 -9.31
N ASN A 70 6.32 -3.74 -8.56
CA ASN A 70 6.76 -5.14 -8.64
C ASN A 70 6.58 -5.83 -7.27
N PRO A 71 5.33 -6.07 -6.83
CA PRO A 71 5.08 -6.75 -5.56
C PRO A 71 5.43 -8.23 -5.67
N LEU A 72 5.72 -8.87 -4.52
CA LEU A 72 5.70 -10.33 -4.45
C LEU A 72 4.30 -10.83 -4.78
N LEU A 73 4.23 -11.86 -5.62
CA LEU A 73 2.97 -12.49 -6.03
C LEU A 73 2.95 -13.94 -5.54
N ILE A 74 1.77 -14.39 -5.10
CA ILE A 74 1.48 -15.79 -4.79
C ILE A 74 0.31 -16.19 -5.68
N ASP A 75 0.46 -17.26 -6.45
CA ASP A 75 -0.48 -17.65 -7.53
C ASP A 75 -0.86 -16.46 -8.44
N GLY A 76 0.12 -15.60 -8.73
CA GLY A 76 -0.04 -14.43 -9.58
C GLY A 76 -0.83 -13.27 -8.96
N ARG A 77 -1.23 -13.36 -7.69
CA ARG A 77 -2.00 -12.32 -6.98
C ARG A 77 -1.12 -11.51 -6.05
N LYS A 78 -1.33 -10.20 -6.03
CA LYS A 78 -0.80 -9.31 -4.98
C LYS A 78 -1.53 -9.60 -3.67
N PHE A 79 -0.86 -9.44 -2.55
CA PHE A 79 -1.46 -9.62 -1.23
C PHE A 79 -0.88 -8.62 -0.22
N ASP A 80 -1.54 -8.51 0.92
CA ASP A 80 -0.98 -7.89 2.11
C ASP A 80 -0.94 -8.87 3.28
N ILE A 81 -0.15 -8.50 4.30
CA ILE A 81 0.05 -9.28 5.52
C ILE A 81 -0.38 -8.42 6.71
N GLY A 82 -1.38 -8.89 7.45
CA GLY A 82 -1.77 -8.35 8.75
C GLY A 82 -1.01 -9.05 9.87
N ILE A 83 -0.18 -8.30 10.59
CA ILE A 83 0.55 -8.78 11.77
C ILE A 83 -0.18 -8.30 13.02
N TYR A 84 -0.49 -9.22 13.93
CA TYR A 84 -1.16 -8.90 15.19
C TYR A 84 -0.16 -8.52 16.27
N THR A 85 -0.35 -7.34 16.87
CA THR A 85 0.52 -6.85 17.95
C THR A 85 -0.29 -6.38 19.15
N VAL A 86 0.22 -6.59 20.37
CA VAL A 86 -0.38 -6.11 21.62
C VAL A 86 0.58 -5.17 22.32
N ILE A 87 0.11 -3.96 22.65
CA ILE A 87 0.83 -3.01 23.49
C ILE A 87 0.31 -3.18 24.92
N THR A 88 1.17 -3.64 25.84
CA THR A 88 0.76 -3.83 27.25
C THR A 88 1.23 -2.72 28.17
N SER A 89 2.15 -1.88 27.69
CA SER A 89 2.64 -0.72 28.43
C SER A 89 3.23 0.30 27.46
N VAL A 90 3.04 1.59 27.75
CA VAL A 90 3.61 2.69 26.96
C VAL A 90 4.85 3.29 27.66
N SER A 91 4.92 3.17 28.99
CA SER A 91 6.06 3.63 29.78
C SER A 91 6.30 2.68 30.96
N PRO A 92 7.31 1.79 30.90
CA PRO A 92 8.18 1.55 29.74
C PRO A 92 7.40 0.91 28.58
N LEU A 93 7.77 1.21 27.34
CA LEU A 93 7.13 0.63 26.15
C LEU A 93 7.28 -0.90 26.15
N ARG A 94 6.18 -1.63 26.01
CA ARG A 94 6.14 -3.09 25.84
C ARG A 94 5.18 -3.45 24.72
N VAL A 95 5.71 -4.05 23.66
CA VAL A 95 4.97 -4.50 22.47
C VAL A 95 5.29 -5.98 22.24
N TYR A 96 4.25 -6.77 21.97
CA TYR A 96 4.33 -8.20 21.67
C TYR A 96 3.77 -8.46 20.28
N VAL A 97 4.42 -9.30 19.50
CA VAL A 97 3.89 -9.83 18.22
C VAL A 97 3.27 -11.19 18.51
N TYR A 98 2.08 -11.44 17.98
CA TYR A 98 1.48 -12.77 18.03
C TYR A 98 2.06 -13.63 16.90
N GLU A 99 2.78 -14.70 17.24
CA GLU A 99 3.56 -15.49 16.27
C GLU A 99 2.80 -16.68 15.68
N ASN A 100 1.69 -17.09 16.30
CA ASN A 100 0.97 -18.30 15.88
C ASN A 100 0.10 -18.10 14.63
N ASP A 101 -0.18 -16.86 14.23
CA ASP A 101 -1.03 -16.58 13.07
C ASP A 101 -0.69 -15.23 12.40
N VAL A 102 -0.97 -15.16 11.10
CA VAL A 102 -0.86 -13.95 10.28
C VAL A 102 -2.05 -13.89 9.32
N LEU A 103 -2.58 -12.68 9.11
CA LEU A 103 -3.66 -12.49 8.17
C LEU A 103 -3.11 -12.27 6.76
N LEU A 104 -3.26 -13.24 5.86
CA LEU A 104 -2.96 -13.06 4.44
C LEU A 104 -4.24 -12.74 3.67
N ARG A 105 -4.24 -11.63 2.93
CA ARG A 105 -5.38 -11.21 2.10
C ARG A 105 -4.92 -10.94 0.69
N PHE A 106 -5.49 -11.65 -0.28
CA PHE A 106 -5.09 -11.59 -1.67
C PHE A 106 -6.03 -10.70 -2.47
N CYS A 107 -5.49 -9.95 -3.42
CA CYS A 107 -6.28 -9.24 -4.41
C CYS A 107 -7.23 -10.20 -5.15
N SER A 108 -8.43 -9.71 -5.45
CA SER A 108 -9.51 -10.50 -6.07
C SER A 108 -9.20 -10.92 -7.50
N LYS A 109 -8.20 -10.31 -8.15
CA LYS A 109 -7.72 -10.66 -9.49
C LYS A 109 -6.20 -10.85 -9.55
N VAL A 110 -5.75 -11.58 -10.57
CA VAL A 110 -4.33 -11.79 -10.91
C VAL A 110 -3.70 -10.46 -11.32
N TYR A 111 -2.54 -10.16 -10.76
CA TYR A 111 -1.83 -8.88 -10.93
C TYR A 111 -1.42 -8.65 -12.38
N ASN A 112 -0.87 -9.66 -13.04
CA ASN A 112 -0.35 -9.56 -14.40
C ASN A 112 -1.34 -10.09 -15.47
N PRO A 113 -1.40 -9.47 -16.67
CA PRO A 113 -0.81 -8.17 -17.00
C PRO A 113 -1.43 -7.06 -16.14
N PHE A 114 -0.61 -6.08 -15.73
CA PHE A 114 -1.04 -4.99 -14.86
C PHE A 114 -1.99 -4.05 -15.61
N ASP A 115 -3.06 -3.66 -14.94
CA ASP A 115 -4.06 -2.70 -15.42
C ASP A 115 -4.41 -1.75 -14.27
N ALA A 116 -4.10 -0.47 -14.45
CA ALA A 116 -4.30 0.57 -13.43
C ALA A 116 -5.78 0.94 -13.24
N GLU A 117 -6.65 0.60 -14.19
CA GLU A 117 -8.10 0.81 -14.09
C GLU A 117 -8.81 -0.33 -13.36
N ASP A 118 -8.16 -1.49 -13.22
CA ASP A 118 -8.71 -2.65 -12.52
C ASP A 118 -8.20 -2.72 -11.06
N ILE A 119 -8.91 -2.00 -10.19
CA ILE A 119 -8.60 -1.94 -8.74
C ILE A 119 -8.44 -3.32 -8.09
N GLY A 120 -9.14 -4.34 -8.59
CA GLY A 120 -9.10 -5.70 -8.05
C GLY A 120 -7.76 -6.40 -8.21
N LYS A 121 -6.84 -5.84 -9.02
CA LYS A 121 -5.48 -6.34 -9.20
C LYS A 121 -4.51 -5.85 -8.14
N TYR A 122 -4.74 -4.65 -7.58
CA TYR A 122 -3.74 -3.99 -6.73
C TYR A 122 -4.26 -3.44 -5.40
N VAL A 123 -5.58 -3.39 -5.20
CA VAL A 123 -6.23 -3.07 -3.93
C VAL A 123 -6.76 -4.34 -3.30
N VAL A 124 -6.42 -4.57 -2.04
CA VAL A 124 -7.06 -5.60 -1.21
C VAL A 124 -8.30 -4.99 -0.59
N GLY A 125 -9.46 -5.30 -1.16
CA GLY A 125 -10.78 -4.85 -0.68
C GLY A 125 -11.52 -5.92 0.12
N ASP A 126 -12.78 -5.67 0.46
CA ASP A 126 -13.61 -6.62 1.24
C ASP A 126 -13.89 -7.94 0.50
N ASN A 127 -13.75 -7.94 -0.83
CA ASN A 127 -13.87 -9.12 -1.69
C ASN A 127 -12.51 -9.81 -1.95
N TYR A 128 -11.56 -9.71 -1.03
CA TYR A 128 -10.26 -10.35 -1.15
C TYR A 128 -10.40 -11.87 -1.31
N THR A 129 -9.48 -12.48 -2.06
CA THR A 129 -9.41 -13.93 -2.19
C THR A 129 -8.83 -14.51 -0.88
N PRO A 130 -9.53 -15.41 -0.18
CA PRO A 130 -9.05 -15.99 1.06
C PRO A 130 -7.94 -17.03 0.82
N THR A 131 -7.17 -17.34 1.86
CA THR A 131 -6.04 -18.28 1.78
C THR A 131 -6.41 -19.66 1.24
N TRP A 132 -7.60 -20.17 1.55
CA TRP A 132 -8.04 -21.49 1.08
C TRP A 132 -8.41 -21.55 -0.41
N GLU A 133 -8.52 -20.40 -1.08
CA GLU A 133 -8.69 -20.32 -2.55
C GLU A 133 -7.36 -20.13 -3.28
N VAL A 134 -6.24 -20.03 -2.55
CA VAL A 134 -4.88 -19.91 -3.11
C VAL A 134 -4.26 -21.31 -3.17
N CYS A 135 -4.24 -21.88 -4.37
CA CYS A 135 -3.87 -23.28 -4.64
C CYS A 135 -2.52 -23.70 -4.03
N CYS A 136 -1.49 -22.87 -4.16
CA CYS A 136 -0.15 -23.21 -3.65
C CYS A 136 -0.06 -23.23 -2.11
N LEU A 137 -1.02 -22.64 -1.41
CA LEU A 137 -1.06 -22.63 0.06
C LEU A 137 -1.86 -23.82 0.63
N MET A 138 -2.66 -24.49 -0.20
CA MET A 138 -3.49 -25.63 0.22
C MET A 138 -2.80 -26.98 0.13
N ASN A 139 -1.66 -27.07 -0.56
CA ASN A 139 -0.87 -28.29 -0.68
C ASN A 139 0.60 -28.01 -0.31
N PRO A 140 0.91 -27.83 0.99
CA PRO A 140 2.26 -27.56 1.48
C PRO A 140 3.23 -28.74 1.26
#